data_AF-A0A8K0RM18-F1
#
_entry.id   AF-A0A8K0RM18-F1
#
_cell.length_a   1.000
_cell.length_b   1.000
_cell.length_c   1.000
_cell.angle_alpha   90.00
_cell.angle_beta   90.00
_cell.angle_gamma   90.00
#
_symmetry.space_group_name_H-M   'P 1'
#
loop_
_entity.id
_entity.type
_entity.pdbx_description
1 polymer ?
#
loop_
_entity_poly.entity_id
_entity_poly.type
_entity_poly.pdbx_seq_one_letter_code
_entity_poly.pdbx_strand_id
1 'polypeptide(L)'
;MPFNCSDVPPSTRTDAGVAGAGTLLSFIVTNFLSFLLSGTIILLGLRKTTSAPIARKLLQSFSDQQILTGIGIQSVGLAKMKSMVPYHFFIIWLLSLLSTATNLATLLALVNDFKRDWVLRWIRQILMLVNMFLGILSGIFILQTVMKNMEPRLPIACVWEVESRGSSGNAALSIAGTIAVIAGQVIVFALSTWYLHARVHPPWMKTVQVVCLVLLLAMGVGATVRVVMESQAFGTPPSSVNLVGPSEGDWSFGQLLPLLLLALPIISTVEIMRGETRTPPSRVDEDSVPLYASGADMEFQANPMLGSQSNLFRK
;
A
#
# COMPACT_ATOMS: atom_id res chain seq x y z
N MET A 1 10.27 27.48 14.93
CA MET A 1 11.46 27.48 15.81
C MET A 1 12.68 27.35 14.92
N PRO A 2 13.79 28.05 15.22
CA PRO A 2 15.04 27.83 14.51
C PRO A 2 15.47 26.36 14.69
N PHE A 3 15.95 25.77 13.60
CA PHE A 3 16.49 24.42 13.61
C PHE A 3 17.79 24.42 14.42
N ASN A 4 17.79 23.71 15.56
CA ASN A 4 18.91 23.60 16.48
C ASN A 4 19.02 22.13 16.94
N CYS A 5 20.20 21.56 16.77
CA CYS A 5 20.49 20.15 17.08
C CYS A 5 21.33 19.97 18.36
N SER A 6 21.78 21.07 18.96
CA SER A 6 22.59 21.08 20.19
C SER A 6 21.71 21.06 21.44
N ASP A 7 20.55 21.71 21.40
CA ASP A 7 19.64 21.81 22.54
C ASP A 7 18.46 20.84 22.40
N VAL A 8 18.39 19.89 23.32
CA VAL A 8 17.27 18.94 23.35
C VAL A 8 16.04 19.59 23.97
N PRO A 9 14.90 19.64 23.27
CA PRO A 9 13.70 20.21 23.85
C PRO A 9 13.18 19.38 25.04
N PRO A 10 12.56 20.03 26.05
CA PRO A 10 12.06 19.34 27.25
C PRO A 10 10.84 18.45 26.96
N SER A 11 10.08 18.76 25.91
CA SER A 11 8.89 18.03 25.49
C SER A 11 8.70 18.08 23.97
N THR A 12 7.90 17.13 23.47
CA THR A 12 7.57 17.00 22.05
C THR A 12 6.08 17.28 21.84
N ARG A 13 5.72 18.01 20.79
CA ARG A 13 4.29 18.23 20.46
C ARG A 13 3.72 17.01 19.74
N THR A 14 2.47 16.66 20.05
CA THR A 14 1.73 15.62 19.32
C THR A 14 1.43 16.06 17.88
N ASP A 15 1.41 15.11 16.93
CA ASP A 15 1.00 15.34 15.53
C ASP A 15 -0.07 14.32 15.13
N ALA A 16 -1.30 14.62 15.53
CA ALA A 16 -2.50 13.85 15.28
C ALA A 16 -2.85 13.71 13.78
N GLY A 17 -2.28 14.53 12.89
CA GLY A 17 -2.47 14.35 11.45
C GLY A 17 -1.74 13.12 10.91
N VAL A 18 -0.61 12.77 11.55
CA VAL A 18 0.26 11.67 11.13
C VAL A 18 0.05 10.41 11.95
N ALA A 19 0.09 10.55 13.27
CA ALA A 19 -0.03 9.43 14.21
C ALA A 19 -1.43 9.31 14.83
N GLY A 20 -2.42 10.03 14.28
CA GLY A 20 -3.78 10.02 14.77
C GLY A 20 -4.52 8.70 14.53
N ALA A 21 -5.43 8.35 15.45
CA ALA A 21 -6.19 7.11 15.42
C ALA A 21 -6.85 6.83 14.06
N GLY A 22 -7.52 7.82 13.46
CA GLY A 22 -8.20 7.64 12.18
C GLY A 22 -7.26 7.45 10.98
N THR A 23 -6.12 8.15 10.95
CA THR A 23 -5.08 7.94 9.91
C THR A 23 -4.52 6.53 9.99
N LEU A 24 -4.15 6.08 11.20
CA LEU A 24 -3.62 4.75 11.43
C LEU A 24 -4.65 3.66 11.07
N LEU A 25 -5.89 3.81 11.53
CA LEU A 25 -6.96 2.86 11.28
C LEU A 25 -7.28 2.74 9.78
N SER A 26 -7.25 3.85 9.03
CA SER A 26 -7.48 3.83 7.58
C SER A 26 -6.46 2.96 6.85
N PHE A 27 -5.17 3.09 7.18
CA PHE A 27 -4.12 2.26 6.59
C PHE A 27 -4.25 0.79 7.01
N ILE A 28 -4.58 0.52 8.28
CA ILE A 28 -4.71 -0.85 8.81
C ILE A 28 -5.91 -1.58 8.18
N VAL A 29 -7.08 -0.93 8.13
CA VAL A 29 -8.30 -1.49 7.54
C VAL A 29 -8.11 -1.75 6.06
N THR A 30 -7.55 -0.78 5.32
CA THR A 30 -7.25 -0.94 3.89
C THR A 30 -6.33 -2.12 3.65
N ASN A 31 -5.24 -2.22 4.41
CA ASN A 31 -4.28 -3.30 4.29
C ASN A 31 -4.93 -4.67 4.57
N PHE A 32 -5.73 -4.78 5.63
CA PHE A 32 -6.46 -6.02 5.96
C PHE A 32 -7.43 -6.43 4.85
N LEU A 33 -8.28 -5.51 4.38
CA LEU A 33 -9.23 -5.78 3.30
C LEU A 33 -8.52 -6.15 2.00
N SER A 34 -7.44 -5.45 1.65
CA SER A 34 -6.65 -5.74 0.46
C SER A 34 -6.01 -7.13 0.51
N PHE A 35 -5.52 -7.58 1.66
CA PHE A 35 -5.01 -8.95 1.81
C PHE A 35 -6.11 -10.01 1.70
N LEU A 36 -7.27 -9.78 2.31
CA LEU A 36 -8.42 -10.69 2.20
C LEU A 36 -8.89 -10.83 0.75
N LEU A 37 -9.04 -9.71 0.04
CA LEU A 37 -9.45 -9.70 -1.37
C LEU A 37 -8.38 -10.34 -2.27
N SER A 38 -7.10 -10.03 -2.05
CA SER A 38 -5.98 -10.63 -2.80
C SER A 38 -5.94 -12.15 -2.61
N GLY A 39 -6.03 -12.61 -1.37
CA GLY A 39 -6.07 -14.04 -1.03
C GLY A 39 -7.28 -14.75 -1.64
N THR A 40 -8.45 -14.12 -1.59
CA THR A 40 -9.67 -14.65 -2.21
C THR A 40 -9.51 -14.80 -3.72
N ILE A 41 -9.04 -13.76 -4.41
CA ILE A 41 -8.84 -13.79 -5.88
C ILE A 41 -7.83 -14.86 -6.27
N ILE A 42 -6.72 -14.97 -5.54
CA ILE A 42 -5.69 -15.98 -5.80
C ILE A 42 -6.24 -17.40 -5.57
N LEU A 43 -6.97 -17.63 -4.47
CA LEU A 43 -7.58 -18.93 -4.17
C LEU A 43 -8.62 -19.35 -5.22
N LEU A 44 -9.46 -18.42 -5.68
CA LEU A 44 -10.42 -18.68 -6.76
C LEU A 44 -9.68 -19.02 -8.07
N GLY A 45 -8.60 -18.31 -8.39
CA GLY A 45 -7.74 -18.61 -9.54
C GLY A 45 -7.04 -19.97 -9.47
N LEU A 46 -6.75 -20.47 -8.26
CA LEU A 46 -6.24 -21.84 -8.06
C LEU A 46 -7.34 -22.89 -8.29
N ARG A 47 -8.58 -22.60 -7.86
CA ARG A 47 -9.73 -23.50 -7.98
C ARG A 47 -10.39 -23.52 -9.36
N LYS A 48 -9.86 -22.77 -10.36
CA LYS A 48 -10.47 -22.59 -11.70
C LYS A 48 -11.95 -22.19 -11.66
N THR A 49 -12.37 -21.52 -10.59
CA THR A 49 -13.76 -21.10 -10.39
C THR A 49 -13.96 -19.69 -10.93
N THR A 50 -15.23 -19.31 -11.11
CA THR A 50 -15.73 -18.04 -11.64
C THR A 50 -14.92 -16.81 -11.20
N SER A 51 -14.73 -15.85 -12.11
CA SER A 51 -14.12 -14.56 -11.82
C SER A 51 -14.90 -13.80 -10.73
N ALA A 52 -14.16 -13.10 -9.87
CA ALA A 52 -14.70 -12.23 -8.83
C ALA A 52 -14.53 -10.75 -9.25
N PRO A 53 -15.34 -10.23 -10.21
CA PRO A 53 -15.15 -8.89 -10.78
C PRO A 53 -15.27 -7.79 -9.72
N ILE A 54 -16.21 -7.95 -8.80
CA ILE A 54 -16.41 -7.01 -7.68
C ILE A 54 -15.17 -6.95 -6.79
N ALA A 55 -14.65 -8.10 -6.37
CA ALA A 55 -13.46 -8.18 -5.53
C ALA A 55 -12.23 -7.56 -6.20
N ARG A 56 -12.06 -7.79 -7.52
CA ARG A 56 -10.97 -7.21 -8.31
C ARG A 56 -11.05 -5.68 -8.36
N LYS A 57 -12.24 -5.14 -8.63
CA LYS A 57 -12.45 -3.69 -8.71
C LYS A 57 -12.29 -3.02 -7.35
N LEU A 58 -12.84 -3.63 -6.30
CA LEU A 58 -12.70 -3.14 -4.93
C LEU A 58 -11.24 -3.13 -4.47
N LEU A 59 -10.50 -4.22 -4.73
CA LEU A 59 -9.07 -4.32 -4.44
C LEU A 59 -8.26 -3.26 -5.20
N GLN A 60 -8.58 -3.04 -6.48
CA GLN A 60 -7.95 -1.99 -7.27
C GLN A 60 -8.18 -0.61 -6.64
N SER A 61 -9.42 -0.29 -6.25
CA SER A 61 -9.77 1.00 -5.65
C SER A 61 -9.09 1.24 -4.29
N PHE A 62 -9.03 0.23 -3.42
CA PHE A 62 -8.29 0.33 -2.15
C PHE A 62 -6.80 0.58 -2.36
N SER A 63 -6.17 -0.14 -3.29
CA SER A 63 -4.76 0.07 -3.59
C SER A 63 -4.48 1.45 -4.18
N ASP A 64 -5.38 1.99 -5.01
CA ASP A 64 -5.24 3.32 -5.62
C ASP A 64 -5.41 4.44 -4.57
N GLN A 65 -6.23 4.23 -3.53
CA GLN A 65 -6.27 5.15 -2.39
C GLN A 65 -5.00 5.05 -1.54
N GLN A 66 -4.60 3.82 -1.21
CA GLN A 66 -3.48 3.54 -0.31
C GLN A 66 -2.13 4.06 -0.84
N ILE A 67 -1.94 4.05 -2.16
CA ILE A 67 -0.74 4.57 -2.79
C ILE A 67 -0.67 6.10 -2.71
N LEU A 68 -1.80 6.79 -2.93
CA LEU A 68 -1.86 8.25 -2.87
C LEU A 68 -1.72 8.76 -1.44
N THR A 69 -2.41 8.13 -0.47
CA THR A 69 -2.27 8.47 0.94
C THR A 69 -0.88 8.13 1.46
N GLY A 70 -0.30 7.01 1.02
CA GLY A 70 1.07 6.59 1.34
C GLY A 70 2.13 7.59 0.85
N ILE A 71 2.05 8.04 -0.39
CA ILE A 71 2.96 9.07 -0.93
C ILE A 71 2.75 10.41 -0.20
N GLY A 72 1.50 10.79 0.05
CA GLY A 72 1.15 12.02 0.75
C GLY A 72 1.75 12.09 2.15
N ILE A 73 1.58 11.04 2.96
CA ILE A 73 2.07 11.03 4.34
C ILE A 73 3.60 11.05 4.42
N GLN A 74 4.28 10.33 3.52
CA GLN A 74 5.74 10.34 3.43
C GLN A 74 6.27 11.70 2.99
N SER A 75 5.59 12.34 2.03
CA SER A 75 5.95 13.69 1.58
C SER A 75 5.81 14.73 2.70
N VAL A 76 4.77 14.63 3.52
CA VAL A 76 4.59 15.48 4.71
C VAL A 76 5.69 15.24 5.74
N GLY A 77 6.08 13.98 5.98
CA GLY A 77 7.18 13.63 6.88
C GLY A 77 8.50 14.27 6.44
N LEU A 78 8.83 14.18 5.15
CA LEU A 78 10.04 14.79 4.60
C LEU A 78 9.98 16.33 4.61
N ALA A 79 8.83 16.92 4.27
CA ALA A 79 8.66 18.37 4.32
C ALA A 79 8.81 18.94 5.75
N LYS A 80 8.37 18.19 6.76
CA LYS A 80 8.46 18.55 8.18
C LYS A 80 9.73 18.01 8.88
N MET A 81 10.74 17.52 8.15
CA MET A 81 11.92 16.87 8.74
C MET A 81 12.69 17.72 9.77
N LYS A 82 12.64 19.06 9.65
CA LYS A 82 13.32 19.99 10.59
C LYS A 82 12.56 20.21 11.91
N SER A 83 11.31 19.77 12.00
CA SER A 83 10.45 19.96 13.17
C SER A 83 9.84 18.67 13.71
N MET A 84 9.79 17.61 12.89
CA MET A 84 9.22 16.32 13.26
C MET A 84 10.26 15.46 13.97
N VAL A 85 9.84 14.77 15.04
CA VAL A 85 10.70 13.86 15.80
C VAL A 85 10.77 12.47 15.18
N PRO A 86 11.79 11.66 15.52
CA PRO A 86 11.92 10.27 15.07
C PRO A 86 10.68 9.40 15.34
N TYR A 87 9.93 9.65 16.42
CA TYR A 87 8.71 8.90 16.74
C TYR A 87 7.64 9.00 15.63
N HIS A 88 7.21 10.21 15.25
CA HIS A 88 6.23 10.40 14.17
C HIS A 88 6.78 9.90 12.83
N PHE A 89 8.07 10.13 12.59
CA PHE A 89 8.72 9.69 11.36
C PHE A 89 8.81 8.16 11.25
N PHE A 90 8.96 7.45 12.38
CA PHE A 90 8.93 5.99 12.45
C PHE A 90 7.53 5.45 12.15
N ILE A 91 6.47 6.08 12.67
CA ILE A 91 5.09 5.76 12.32
C ILE A 91 4.86 5.93 10.81
N ILE A 92 5.30 7.05 10.20
CA ILE A 92 5.22 7.27 8.75
C ILE A 92 5.89 6.15 7.98
N TRP A 93 7.08 5.73 8.42
CA TRP A 93 7.80 4.62 7.78
C TRP A 93 7.00 3.31 7.85
N LEU A 94 6.41 2.96 9.01
CA LEU A 94 5.55 1.78 9.13
C LEU A 94 4.29 1.86 8.24
N LEU A 95 3.65 3.03 8.14
CA LEU A 95 2.51 3.25 7.24
C LEU A 95 2.92 3.10 5.76
N SER A 96 4.12 3.55 5.40
CA SER A 96 4.70 3.30 4.07
C SER A 96 4.86 1.80 3.80
N LEU A 97 5.33 1.01 4.78
CA LEU A 97 5.40 -0.46 4.65
C LEU A 97 4.04 -1.09 4.38
N LEU A 98 2.99 -0.66 5.09
CA LEU A 98 1.62 -1.12 4.85
C LEU A 98 1.14 -0.75 3.44
N SER A 99 1.43 0.48 2.99
CA SER A 99 1.11 0.93 1.64
C SER A 99 1.84 0.09 0.58
N THR A 100 3.14 -0.15 0.73
CA THR A 100 3.92 -0.99 -0.17
C THR A 100 3.38 -2.42 -0.19
N ALA A 101 3.10 -3.01 0.96
CA ALA A 101 2.59 -4.38 1.07
C ALA A 101 1.22 -4.54 0.37
N THR A 102 0.30 -3.59 0.60
CA THR A 102 -1.01 -3.53 -0.07
C THR A 102 -0.89 -3.44 -1.59
N ASN A 103 0.00 -2.56 -2.05
CA ASN A 103 0.23 -2.31 -3.48
C ASN A 103 0.84 -3.53 -4.19
N LEU A 104 1.82 -4.19 -3.56
CA LEU A 104 2.44 -5.41 -4.08
C LEU A 104 1.48 -6.61 -4.06
N ALA A 105 0.69 -6.77 -2.98
CA ALA A 105 -0.32 -7.83 -2.91
C ALA A 105 -1.36 -7.68 -4.02
N THR A 106 -1.78 -6.43 -4.30
CA THR A 106 -2.71 -6.15 -5.40
C THR A 106 -2.11 -6.45 -6.76
N LEU A 107 -0.83 -6.11 -6.99
CA LEU A 107 -0.13 -6.44 -8.23
C LEU A 107 -0.07 -7.95 -8.45
N LEU A 108 0.23 -8.72 -7.40
CA LEU A 108 0.22 -10.18 -7.46
C LEU A 108 -1.17 -10.73 -7.80
N ALA A 109 -2.24 -10.23 -7.19
CA ALA A 109 -3.59 -10.73 -7.42
C ALA A 109 -4.20 -10.32 -8.78
N LEU A 110 -3.88 -9.12 -9.27
CA LEU A 110 -4.47 -8.51 -10.47
C LEU A 110 -3.51 -8.48 -11.67
N VAL A 111 -2.47 -9.34 -11.68
CA VAL A 111 -1.42 -9.36 -12.72
C VAL A 111 -1.99 -9.42 -14.15
N ASN A 112 -3.05 -10.19 -14.37
CA ASN A 112 -3.67 -10.35 -15.68
C ASN A 112 -4.47 -9.12 -16.10
N ASP A 113 -5.07 -8.42 -15.13
CA ASP A 113 -5.87 -7.22 -15.39
C ASP A 113 -4.95 -6.05 -15.78
N PHE A 114 -3.78 -5.91 -15.14
CA PHE A 114 -2.79 -4.89 -15.48
C PHE A 114 -2.04 -5.16 -16.79
N LYS A 115 -2.04 -6.40 -17.30
CA LYS A 115 -1.45 -6.70 -18.62
C LYS A 115 -2.30 -6.15 -19.78
N ARG A 116 -3.59 -5.94 -19.57
CA ARG A 116 -4.52 -5.45 -20.60
C ARG A 116 -4.27 -3.97 -20.95
N ASP A 117 -4.13 -3.14 -19.92
CA ASP A 117 -4.08 -1.68 -20.07
C ASP A 117 -2.67 -1.15 -19.74
N TRP A 118 -1.86 -0.94 -20.79
CA TRP A 118 -0.44 -0.59 -20.62
C TRP A 118 -0.21 0.77 -19.94
N VAL A 119 -1.06 1.77 -20.18
CA VAL A 119 -0.95 3.11 -19.59
C VAL A 119 -1.17 3.06 -18.08
N LEU A 120 -2.27 2.45 -17.64
CA LEU A 120 -2.60 2.29 -16.22
C LEU A 120 -1.52 1.49 -15.49
N ARG A 121 -0.95 0.48 -16.15
CA ARG A 121 0.19 -0.27 -15.63
C ARG A 121 1.40 0.61 -15.36
N TRP A 122 1.79 1.48 -16.30
CA TRP A 122 2.95 2.36 -16.11
C TRP A 122 2.72 3.42 -15.04
N ILE A 123 1.54 4.06 -15.03
CA ILE A 123 1.18 5.02 -13.98
C ILE A 123 1.31 4.36 -12.61
N ARG A 124 0.73 3.17 -12.46
CA ARG A 124 0.76 2.41 -11.21
C ARG A 124 2.18 2.02 -10.81
N GLN A 125 2.99 1.51 -11.74
CA GLN A 125 4.38 1.14 -11.44
C GLN A 125 5.25 2.34 -11.07
N ILE A 126 5.05 3.48 -11.72
CA ILE A 126 5.74 4.74 -11.37
C ILE A 126 5.33 5.18 -9.96
N LEU A 127 4.04 5.21 -9.64
CA LEU A 127 3.58 5.57 -8.31
C LEU A 127 4.08 4.59 -7.24
N MET A 128 4.12 3.28 -7.52
CA MET A 128 4.63 2.29 -6.57
C MET A 128 6.13 2.43 -6.37
N LEU A 129 6.87 2.74 -7.44
CA LEU A 129 8.30 3.04 -7.38
C LEU A 129 8.58 4.30 -6.54
N VAL A 130 7.79 5.37 -6.73
CA VAL A 130 7.89 6.59 -5.91
C VAL A 130 7.59 6.29 -4.45
N ASN A 131 6.53 5.54 -4.15
CA ASN A 131 6.19 5.14 -2.79
C ASN A 131 7.32 4.34 -2.13
N MET A 132 7.89 3.37 -2.85
CA MET A 132 9.03 2.57 -2.37
C MET A 132 10.27 3.44 -2.13
N PHE A 133 10.59 4.35 -3.06
CA PHE A 133 11.74 5.24 -2.92
C PHE A 133 11.62 6.15 -1.69
N LEU A 134 10.46 6.78 -1.50
CA LEU A 134 10.17 7.57 -0.28
C LEU A 134 10.25 6.71 0.98
N GLY A 135 9.84 5.44 0.91
CA GLY A 135 9.89 4.49 2.02
C GLY A 135 11.32 4.10 2.38
N ILE A 136 12.17 3.89 1.38
CA ILE A 136 13.61 3.62 1.56
C ILE A 136 14.29 4.84 2.16
N LEU A 137 14.04 6.05 1.63
CA LEU A 137 14.58 7.28 2.19
C LEU A 137 14.20 7.42 3.66
N SER A 138 12.92 7.23 3.98
CA SER A 138 12.43 7.30 5.36
C SER A 138 13.10 6.23 6.25
N GLY A 139 13.27 5.01 5.72
CA GLY A 139 13.99 3.93 6.39
C GLY A 139 15.46 4.24 6.65
N ILE A 140 16.15 4.95 5.76
CA ILE A 140 17.55 5.38 5.95
C ILE A 140 17.64 6.38 7.12
N PHE A 141 16.73 7.35 7.19
CA PHE A 141 16.70 8.28 8.34
C PHE A 141 16.51 7.53 9.66
N ILE A 142 15.57 6.58 9.73
CA ILE A 142 15.35 5.75 10.92
C ILE A 142 16.55 4.85 11.24
N LEU A 143 17.20 4.28 10.22
CA LEU A 143 18.41 3.49 10.42
C LEU A 143 19.51 4.33 11.07
N GLN A 144 19.70 5.55 10.58
CA GLN A 144 20.70 6.47 11.11
C GLN A 144 20.38 6.93 12.54
N THR A 145 19.12 7.11 12.92
CA THR A 145 18.77 7.45 14.31
C THR A 145 19.11 6.33 15.28
N VAL A 146 18.89 5.09 14.88
CA VAL A 146 19.25 3.90 15.68
C VAL A 146 20.77 3.73 15.75
N MET A 147 21.47 3.88 14.62
CA MET A 147 22.94 3.75 14.57
C MET A 147 23.65 4.80 15.43
N LYS A 148 23.14 6.03 15.48
CA LYS A 148 23.73 7.12 16.26
C LYS A 148 23.24 7.19 17.71
N ASN A 149 22.26 6.36 18.09
CA ASN A 149 21.57 6.41 19.37
C ASN A 149 21.11 7.84 19.72
N MET A 150 20.39 8.43 18.76
CA MET A 150 19.94 9.82 18.82
C MET A 150 18.87 10.03 19.88
N GLU A 151 18.87 11.21 20.54
CA GLU A 151 17.79 11.53 21.48
C GLU A 151 16.42 11.59 20.78
N PRO A 152 15.40 10.86 21.26
CA PRO A 152 14.09 10.76 20.59
C PRO A 152 13.33 12.07 20.44
N ARG A 153 13.72 13.12 21.18
CA ARG A 153 13.08 14.45 21.20
C ARG A 153 13.68 15.44 20.20
N LEU A 154 14.85 15.13 19.64
CA LEU A 154 15.46 15.97 18.61
C LEU A 154 14.75 15.80 17.27
N PRO A 155 14.69 16.84 16.41
CA PRO A 155 14.17 16.70 15.07
C PRO A 155 14.94 15.66 14.24
N ILE A 156 14.25 14.92 13.37
CA ILE A 156 14.86 13.86 12.55
C ILE A 156 15.98 14.37 11.63
N ALA A 157 15.91 15.63 11.18
CA ALA A 157 16.96 16.24 10.37
C ALA A 157 18.31 16.35 11.10
N CYS A 158 18.33 16.39 12.44
CA CYS A 158 19.56 16.45 13.23
C CYS A 158 20.38 15.16 13.16
N VAL A 159 19.86 14.09 12.54
CA VAL A 159 20.58 12.82 12.40
C VAL A 159 21.90 12.98 11.64
N TRP A 160 22.02 13.98 10.79
CA TRP A 160 23.25 14.25 10.02
C TRP A 160 24.26 15.13 10.77
N GLU A 161 23.84 15.86 11.80
CA GLU A 161 24.68 16.82 12.53
C GLU A 161 25.21 16.25 13.85
N VAL A 162 24.46 15.36 14.50
CA VAL A 162 24.82 14.83 15.82
C VAL A 162 25.84 13.68 15.69
N GLU A 163 26.84 13.67 16.58
CA GLU A 163 27.82 12.58 16.72
C GLU A 163 27.20 11.32 17.34
N SER A 164 27.75 10.14 17.05
CA SER A 164 27.20 8.89 17.59
C SER A 164 27.46 8.77 19.09
N ARG A 165 26.43 8.48 19.89
CA ARG A 165 26.54 8.30 21.35
C ARG A 165 26.85 6.86 21.77
N GLY A 166 27.44 6.06 20.88
CA GLY A 166 27.71 4.64 21.08
C GLY A 166 26.50 3.73 20.78
N SER A 167 26.69 2.42 20.98
CA SER A 167 25.70 1.38 20.66
C SER A 167 24.91 0.95 21.89
N SER A 168 23.57 0.92 21.80
CA SER A 168 22.72 0.31 22.82
C SER A 168 22.69 -1.22 22.67
N GLY A 169 22.41 -1.97 23.74
CA GLY A 169 22.45 -3.45 23.72
C GLY A 169 21.51 -4.11 22.68
N ASN A 170 20.43 -3.42 22.29
CA ASN A 170 19.47 -3.89 21.28
C ASN A 170 19.68 -3.25 19.89
N ALA A 171 20.69 -2.40 19.72
CA ALA A 171 20.91 -1.66 18.48
C ALA A 171 21.17 -2.61 17.30
N ALA A 172 21.97 -3.66 17.49
CA ALA A 172 22.31 -4.60 16.41
C ALA A 172 21.07 -5.30 15.82
N LEU A 173 20.12 -5.72 16.65
CA LEU A 173 18.88 -6.35 16.20
C LEU A 173 17.98 -5.36 15.45
N SER A 174 17.86 -4.13 15.97
CA SER A 174 17.05 -3.08 15.33
C SER A 174 17.65 -2.64 13.99
N ILE A 175 18.98 -2.50 13.91
CA ILE A 175 19.73 -2.20 12.69
C ILE A 175 19.54 -3.32 11.66
N ALA A 176 19.79 -4.58 12.05
CA ALA A 176 19.64 -5.73 11.16
C ALA A 176 18.19 -5.86 10.65
N GLY A 177 17.20 -5.69 11.53
CA GLY A 177 15.79 -5.71 11.17
C GLY A 177 15.41 -4.61 10.17
N THR A 178 15.88 -3.38 10.40
CA THR A 178 15.61 -2.24 9.50
C THR A 178 16.23 -2.45 8.12
N ILE A 179 17.49 -2.91 8.06
CA ILE A 179 18.18 -3.24 6.80
C ILE A 179 17.44 -4.37 6.08
N ALA A 180 17.03 -5.43 6.79
CA ALA A 180 16.28 -6.54 6.21
C ALA A 180 14.95 -6.10 5.61
N VAL A 181 14.22 -5.19 6.27
CA VAL A 181 12.95 -4.64 5.76
C VAL A 181 13.18 -3.78 4.52
N ILE A 182 14.21 -2.93 4.51
CA ILE A 182 14.57 -2.11 3.34
C ILE A 182 14.96 -2.98 2.15
N ALA A 183 15.85 -3.95 2.35
CA ALA A 183 16.28 -4.88 1.31
C ALA A 183 15.11 -5.75 0.81
N GLY A 184 14.28 -6.24 1.73
CA GLY A 184 13.09 -7.03 1.42
C GLY A 184 12.11 -6.28 0.52
N GLN A 185 11.86 -5.00 0.78
CA GLN A 185 11.00 -4.18 -0.09
C GLN A 185 11.53 -4.09 -1.53
N VAL A 186 12.84 -3.82 -1.69
CA VAL A 186 13.46 -3.72 -3.03
C VAL A 186 13.36 -5.06 -3.76
N ILE A 187 13.68 -6.16 -3.09
CA ILE A 187 13.64 -7.50 -3.66
C ILE A 187 12.21 -7.85 -4.09
N VAL A 188 11.21 -7.70 -3.21
CA VAL A 188 9.83 -8.07 -3.52
C VAL A 188 9.25 -7.17 -4.60
N PHE A 189 9.59 -5.87 -4.64
CA PHE A 189 9.18 -4.97 -5.72
C PHE A 189 9.78 -5.38 -7.07
N ALA A 190 11.08 -5.71 -7.11
CA ALA A 190 11.74 -6.18 -8.33
C ALA A 190 11.14 -7.50 -8.83
N LEU A 191 10.92 -8.47 -7.93
CA LEU A 191 10.29 -9.75 -8.26
C LEU A 191 8.85 -9.58 -8.74
N SER A 192 8.07 -8.69 -8.11
CA SER A 192 6.69 -8.39 -8.51
C SER A 192 6.64 -7.72 -9.88
N THR A 193 7.55 -6.79 -10.14
CA THR A 193 7.67 -6.14 -11.46
C THR A 193 8.09 -7.12 -12.53
N TRP A 194 9.06 -7.99 -12.23
CA TRP A 194 9.43 -9.07 -13.14
C TRP A 194 8.25 -10.00 -13.42
N TYR A 195 7.51 -10.40 -12.38
CA TYR A 195 6.31 -11.23 -12.52
C TYR A 195 5.26 -10.62 -13.46
N LEU A 196 5.05 -9.30 -13.36
CA LEU A 196 4.13 -8.57 -14.24
C LEU A 196 4.60 -8.56 -15.70
N HIS A 197 5.90 -8.44 -15.94
CA HIS A 197 6.47 -8.37 -17.29
C HIS A 197 6.80 -9.73 -17.90
N ALA A 198 6.77 -10.81 -17.11
CA ALA A 198 6.99 -12.16 -17.59
C ALA A 198 5.99 -12.52 -18.70
N ARG A 199 6.49 -12.92 -19.87
CA ARG A 199 5.68 -13.30 -21.04
C ARG A 199 5.07 -14.70 -20.92
N VAL A 200 5.72 -15.59 -20.19
CA VAL A 200 5.34 -17.00 -20.01
C VAL A 200 5.12 -17.27 -18.53
N HIS A 201 3.99 -17.92 -18.19
CA HIS A 201 3.61 -18.25 -16.82
C HIS A 201 3.68 -19.76 -16.58
N PRO A 202 4.86 -20.31 -16.27
CA PRO A 202 4.97 -21.72 -15.91
C PRO A 202 4.20 -22.02 -14.61
N PRO A 203 3.77 -23.28 -14.37
CA PRO A 203 2.89 -23.63 -13.26
C PRO A 203 3.47 -23.33 -11.87
N TRP A 204 4.80 -23.34 -11.71
CA TRP A 204 5.47 -23.00 -10.45
C TRP A 204 5.29 -21.53 -10.03
N MET A 205 4.92 -20.64 -10.97
CA MET A 205 4.65 -19.23 -10.66
C MET A 205 3.45 -19.05 -9.74
N LYS A 206 2.48 -19.99 -9.77
CA LYS A 206 1.35 -19.97 -8.83
C LYS A 206 1.82 -20.22 -7.40
N THR A 207 2.79 -21.12 -7.21
CA THR A 207 3.42 -21.35 -5.91
C THR A 207 4.16 -20.11 -5.43
N VAL A 208 4.93 -19.47 -6.31
CA VAL A 208 5.63 -18.21 -5.99
C VAL A 208 4.64 -17.11 -5.59
N GLN A 209 3.53 -16.98 -6.32
CA GLN A 209 2.48 -16.00 -6.02
C GLN A 209 1.91 -16.18 -4.61
N VAL A 210 1.63 -17.43 -4.20
CA VAL A 210 1.16 -17.74 -2.83
C VAL A 210 2.23 -17.46 -1.79
N VAL A 211 3.47 -17.88 -2.02
CA VAL A 211 4.59 -17.63 -1.09
C VAL A 211 4.82 -16.13 -0.91
N CYS A 212 4.87 -15.36 -1.99
CA CYS A 212 5.00 -13.91 -1.95
C CYS A 212 3.83 -13.25 -1.19
N LEU A 213 2.60 -13.71 -1.40
CA LEU A 213 1.45 -13.20 -0.66
C LEU A 213 1.59 -13.45 0.86
N VAL A 214 2.03 -14.65 1.26
CA VAL A 214 2.25 -15.00 2.67
C VAL A 214 3.35 -14.14 3.29
N LEU A 215 4.45 -13.91 2.58
CA LEU A 215 5.54 -13.05 3.04
C LEU A 215 5.08 -11.59 3.20
N LEU A 216 4.30 -11.07 2.23
CA LEU A 216 3.72 -9.73 2.30
C LEU A 216 2.71 -9.61 3.44
N LEU A 217 1.90 -10.65 3.68
CA LEU A 217 0.97 -10.69 4.81
C LEU A 217 1.72 -10.65 6.14
N ALA A 218 2.78 -11.46 6.29
CA ALA A 218 3.61 -11.45 7.50
C ALA A 218 4.25 -10.08 7.74
N MET A 219 4.75 -9.42 6.69
CA MET A 219 5.28 -8.05 6.76
C MET A 219 4.19 -7.05 7.17
N GLY A 220 3.00 -7.11 6.56
CA GLY A 220 1.88 -6.23 6.86
C GLY A 220 1.36 -6.40 8.29
N VAL A 221 1.24 -7.64 8.77
CA VAL A 221 0.87 -7.95 10.16
C VAL A 221 1.94 -7.44 11.12
N GLY A 222 3.23 -7.70 10.85
CA GLY A 222 4.33 -7.22 11.68
C GLY A 222 4.38 -5.68 11.81
N ALA A 223 4.20 -4.97 10.68
CA ALA A 223 4.10 -3.52 10.68
C ALA A 223 2.86 -3.03 11.45
N THR A 224 1.71 -3.67 11.28
CA THR A 224 0.46 -3.32 12.00
C THR A 224 0.63 -3.48 13.51
N VAL A 225 1.17 -4.61 13.97
CA VAL A 225 1.43 -4.86 15.39
C VAL A 225 2.36 -3.79 15.96
N ARG A 226 3.43 -3.44 15.25
CA ARG A 226 4.33 -2.36 15.65
C ARG A 226 3.64 -1.01 15.72
N VAL A 227 2.80 -0.65 14.75
CA VAL A 227 2.02 0.60 14.78
C VAL A 227 1.11 0.66 16.01
N VAL A 228 0.37 -0.42 16.28
CA VAL A 228 -0.58 -0.47 17.40
C VAL A 228 0.14 -0.36 18.74
N MET A 229 1.28 -1.04 18.90
CA MET A 229 2.03 -1.04 20.16
C MET A 229 2.73 0.29 20.43
N GLU A 230 3.33 0.90 19.40
CA GLU A 230 4.22 2.05 19.57
C GLU A 230 3.47 3.40 19.49
N SER A 231 2.30 3.45 18.83
CA SER A 231 1.53 4.69 18.69
C SER A 231 0.84 5.13 19.98
N GLN A 232 0.78 6.43 20.25
CA GLN A 232 0.01 7.00 21.35
C GLN A 232 -1.51 6.82 21.17
N ALA A 233 -1.99 6.69 19.93
CA ALA A 233 -3.40 6.52 19.64
C ALA A 233 -3.97 5.19 20.16
N PHE A 234 -3.19 4.11 20.17
CA PHE A 234 -3.66 2.77 20.55
C PHE A 234 -2.83 2.10 21.65
N GLY A 235 -1.56 2.47 21.78
CA GLY A 235 -0.61 1.88 22.72
C GLY A 235 0.00 2.91 23.66
N THR A 236 1.22 2.64 24.10
CA THR A 236 1.96 3.48 25.05
C THR A 236 3.29 3.87 24.42
N PRO A 237 3.47 5.14 23.99
CA PRO A 237 4.70 5.58 23.37
C PRO A 237 5.82 5.58 24.41
N PRO A 238 7.10 5.46 23.99
CA PRO A 238 8.22 5.50 24.92
C PRO A 238 8.22 6.78 25.77
N SER A 239 8.34 6.64 27.08
CA SER A 239 8.34 7.77 28.04
C SER A 239 9.42 8.82 27.74
N SER A 240 10.50 8.42 27.04
CA SER A 240 11.58 9.29 26.59
C SER A 240 11.16 10.39 25.60
N VAL A 241 10.02 10.23 24.90
CA VAL A 241 9.54 11.19 23.90
C VAL A 241 8.84 12.40 24.56
N ASN A 242 8.24 12.21 25.73
CA ASN A 242 7.51 13.23 26.50
C ASN A 242 6.54 14.06 25.63
N LEU A 243 5.48 13.41 25.14
CA LEU A 243 4.46 14.04 24.29
C LEU A 243 3.56 14.97 25.10
N VAL A 244 3.39 16.21 24.61
CA VAL A 244 2.55 17.25 25.20
C VAL A 244 1.60 17.81 24.14
N GLY A 245 0.32 17.90 24.47
CA GLY A 245 -0.74 18.37 23.59
C GLY A 245 -2.00 17.51 23.70
N PRO A 246 -3.00 17.74 22.82
CA PRO A 246 -4.13 16.84 22.65
C PRO A 246 -3.65 15.42 22.35
N SER A 247 -4.37 14.42 22.85
CA SER A 247 -4.02 13.02 22.62
C SER A 247 -4.11 12.70 21.14
N GLU A 248 -3.17 11.91 20.61
CA GLU A 248 -3.29 11.39 19.24
C GLU A 248 -4.50 10.45 19.06
N GLY A 249 -5.07 9.96 20.17
CA GLY A 249 -6.34 9.24 20.21
C GLY A 249 -7.59 10.14 20.16
N ASP A 250 -7.44 11.46 20.31
CA ASP A 250 -8.58 12.37 20.25
C ASP A 250 -9.03 12.56 18.80
N TRP A 251 -10.31 12.28 18.54
CA TRP A 251 -10.90 12.36 17.21
C TRP A 251 -10.97 13.81 16.72
N SER A 252 -10.44 14.04 15.52
CA SER A 252 -10.56 15.31 14.81
C SER A 252 -11.00 15.09 13.36
N PHE A 253 -11.48 16.16 12.71
CA PHE A 253 -11.90 16.10 11.31
C PHE A 253 -10.81 15.52 10.39
N GLY A 254 -9.55 15.90 10.61
CA GLY A 254 -8.41 15.41 9.83
C GLY A 254 -8.18 13.90 9.96
N GLN A 255 -8.55 13.30 11.09
CA GLN A 255 -8.46 11.85 11.31
C GLN A 255 -9.68 11.11 10.74
N LEU A 256 -10.86 11.74 10.72
CA LEU A 256 -12.06 11.15 10.14
C LEU A 256 -12.02 11.09 8.61
N LEU A 257 -11.38 12.07 7.98
CA LEU A 257 -11.33 12.16 6.51
C LEU A 257 -10.70 10.91 5.85
N PRO A 258 -9.54 10.38 6.29
CA PRO A 258 -8.97 9.13 5.76
C PRO A 258 -9.89 7.91 5.90
N LEU A 259 -10.72 7.84 6.94
CA LEU A 259 -11.69 6.76 7.11
C LEU A 259 -12.90 6.94 6.19
N LEU A 260 -13.37 8.18 6.03
CA LEU A 260 -14.48 8.48 5.14
C LEU A 260 -14.14 8.16 3.68
N LEU A 261 -12.88 8.35 3.28
CA LEU A 261 -12.41 7.97 1.94
C LEU A 261 -12.55 6.46 1.66
N LEU A 262 -12.55 5.60 2.70
CA LEU A 262 -12.83 4.16 2.56
C LEU A 262 -14.28 3.86 2.17
N ALA A 263 -15.18 4.84 2.22
CA ALA A 263 -16.52 4.68 1.70
C ALA A 263 -16.55 4.68 0.16
N LEU A 264 -15.61 5.36 -0.52
CA LEU A 264 -15.62 5.47 -1.99
C LEU A 264 -15.48 4.11 -2.70
N PRO A 265 -14.57 3.20 -2.29
CA PRO A 265 -14.47 1.87 -2.87
C PRO A 265 -15.75 1.04 -2.63
N ILE A 266 -16.41 1.25 -1.48
CA ILE A 266 -17.67 0.58 -1.13
C ILE A 266 -18.81 1.09 -2.01
N ILE A 267 -18.92 2.40 -2.21
CA ILE A 267 -19.93 3.01 -3.11
C ILE A 267 -19.75 2.45 -4.53
N SER A 268 -18.52 2.44 -5.05
CA SER A 268 -18.24 1.87 -6.37
C SER A 268 -18.63 0.39 -6.47
N THR A 269 -18.52 -0.36 -5.37
CA THR A 269 -18.97 -1.76 -5.31
C THR A 269 -20.50 -1.86 -5.37
N VAL A 270 -21.21 -1.00 -4.65
CA VAL A 270 -22.68 -0.96 -4.66
C VAL A 270 -23.22 -0.60 -6.05
N GLU A 271 -22.60 0.36 -6.75
CA GLU A 271 -22.95 0.72 -8.13
C GLU A 271 -22.82 -0.47 -9.09
N ILE A 272 -21.79 -1.29 -8.92
CA ILE A 272 -21.59 -2.51 -9.72
C ILE A 272 -22.63 -3.57 -9.37
N MET A 273 -22.94 -3.77 -8.08
CA MET A 273 -23.98 -4.72 -7.65
C MET A 273 -25.37 -4.33 -8.15
N ARG A 274 -25.64 -3.03 -8.27
CA ARG A 274 -26.89 -2.50 -8.86
C ARG A 274 -26.94 -2.59 -10.38
N GLY A 275 -25.84 -2.94 -11.03
CA GLY A 275 -25.75 -3.01 -12.49
C GLY A 275 -25.61 -1.64 -13.18
N GLU A 276 -25.36 -0.57 -12.41
CA GLU A 276 -25.15 0.78 -12.95
C GLU A 276 -23.80 0.87 -13.68
N THR A 277 -22.81 0.05 -13.28
CA THR A 277 -21.49 -0.04 -13.91
C THR A 277 -21.17 -1.47 -14.33
N ARG A 278 -20.87 -1.70 -15.62
CA ARG A 278 -20.45 -3.01 -16.14
C ARG A 278 -18.94 -3.20 -16.00
N THR A 279 -18.52 -4.23 -15.28
CA THR A 279 -17.10 -4.61 -15.19
C THR A 279 -16.69 -5.45 -16.40
N PRO A 280 -15.50 -5.20 -17.00
CA PRO A 280 -15.06 -6.00 -18.12
C PRO A 280 -14.75 -7.45 -17.67
N PRO A 281 -15.00 -8.46 -18.53
CA PRO A 281 -14.70 -9.85 -18.21
C PRO A 281 -13.19 -10.05 -18.00
N SER A 282 -12.82 -10.96 -17.09
CA SER A 282 -11.41 -11.28 -16.84
C SER A 282 -10.92 -12.30 -17.86
N ARG A 283 -9.63 -12.30 -18.20
CA ARG A 283 -9.02 -13.34 -19.05
C ARG A 283 -9.16 -14.76 -18.47
N VAL A 284 -9.33 -14.86 -17.15
CA VAL A 284 -9.64 -16.15 -16.48
C VAL A 284 -11.02 -16.67 -16.90
N ASP A 285 -11.94 -15.78 -17.26
CA ASP A 285 -13.25 -16.15 -17.79
C ASP A 285 -13.12 -16.70 -19.23
N GLU A 286 -12.20 -16.16 -20.06
CA GLU A 286 -11.94 -16.67 -21.42
C GLU A 286 -11.41 -18.11 -21.43
N ASP A 287 -10.50 -18.46 -20.50
CA ASP A 287 -9.98 -19.84 -20.37
C ASP A 287 -11.05 -20.85 -19.88
N SER A 288 -12.20 -20.37 -19.41
CA SER A 288 -13.32 -21.19 -18.91
C SER A 288 -14.46 -21.35 -19.93
N VAL A 289 -14.41 -20.66 -21.07
CA VAL A 289 -15.41 -20.82 -22.13
C VAL A 289 -15.04 -22.03 -23.00
N PRO A 290 -15.86 -23.10 -23.06
CA PRO A 290 -15.63 -24.15 -24.03
C PRO A 290 -15.72 -23.57 -25.45
N LEU A 291 -14.72 -23.86 -26.29
CA LEU A 291 -14.61 -23.45 -27.70
C LEU A 291 -15.77 -23.94 -28.61
N TYR A 292 -16.72 -24.69 -28.06
CA TYR A 292 -17.97 -25.05 -28.73
C TYR A 292 -19.10 -24.19 -28.17
N ALA A 293 -19.35 -23.06 -28.83
CA ALA A 293 -20.67 -22.45 -28.77
C ALA A 293 -21.66 -23.43 -29.44
N SER A 294 -22.62 -23.95 -28.67
CA SER A 294 -23.85 -24.48 -29.25
C SER A 294 -24.47 -23.34 -30.06
N GLY A 295 -24.79 -23.59 -31.33
CA GLY A 295 -25.03 -22.58 -32.38
C GLY A 295 -26.26 -21.69 -32.24
N ALA A 296 -26.65 -21.29 -31.02
CA ALA A 296 -27.80 -20.43 -30.75
C ALA A 296 -27.43 -18.99 -30.33
N ASP A 297 -26.21 -18.72 -29.83
CA ASP A 297 -25.88 -17.43 -29.19
C ASP A 297 -24.85 -16.57 -29.97
N MET A 298 -24.81 -16.68 -31.29
CA MET A 298 -24.05 -15.74 -32.15
C MET A 298 -24.93 -14.55 -32.53
N GLU A 299 -25.28 -13.71 -31.57
CA GLU A 299 -25.83 -12.39 -31.88
C GLU A 299 -24.66 -11.47 -32.25
N PHE A 300 -24.45 -11.29 -33.55
CA PHE A 300 -23.38 -10.47 -34.11
C PHE A 300 -23.62 -8.99 -33.78
N GLN A 301 -22.98 -8.49 -32.73
CA GLN A 301 -23.06 -7.07 -32.39
C GLN A 301 -22.20 -6.26 -33.37
N ALA A 302 -22.87 -5.62 -34.34
CA ALA A 302 -22.23 -4.78 -35.36
C ALA A 302 -21.47 -3.61 -34.71
N ASN A 303 -20.27 -3.33 -35.23
CA ASN A 303 -19.42 -2.23 -34.76
C ASN A 303 -20.12 -0.87 -34.97
N PRO A 304 -20.24 0.00 -33.93
CA PRO A 304 -20.97 1.27 -34.04
C PRO A 304 -20.27 2.31 -34.94
N MET A 305 -19.05 2.03 -35.40
CA MET A 305 -18.24 2.91 -36.27
C MET A 305 -18.28 2.51 -37.76
N LEU A 306 -18.85 1.36 -38.10
CA LEU A 306 -19.12 0.99 -39.50
C LEU A 306 -20.63 0.88 -39.67
N GLY A 307 -21.21 1.94 -40.23
CA GLY A 307 -22.64 2.04 -40.54
C GLY A 307 -23.14 0.82 -41.32
N SER A 308 -24.38 0.45 -41.02
CA SER A 308 -25.13 -0.64 -41.65
C SER A 308 -25.04 -0.60 -43.19
N GLN A 309 -24.32 -1.54 -43.79
CA GLN A 309 -24.35 -1.80 -45.25
C GLN A 309 -25.56 -2.65 -45.66
N SER A 310 -26.75 -2.37 -45.11
CA SER A 310 -27.98 -3.01 -45.54
C SER A 310 -28.77 -2.08 -46.45
N ASN A 311 -28.27 -1.75 -47.64
CA ASN A 311 -29.07 -1.16 -48.74
C ASN A 311 -28.39 -1.15 -50.13
N LEU A 312 -27.30 -1.88 -50.34
CA LEU A 312 -26.68 -2.02 -51.66
C LEU A 312 -26.81 -3.48 -52.08
N PHE A 313 -27.96 -3.82 -52.65
CA PHE A 313 -28.23 -4.89 -53.64
C PHE A 313 -29.72 -5.24 -53.58
N ARG A 314 -30.54 -4.45 -54.29
CA ARG A 314 -31.79 -4.95 -54.85
C ARG A 314 -31.78 -4.62 -56.34
N LYS A 315 -31.90 -5.69 -57.12
CA LYS A 315 -32.08 -5.71 -58.57
C LYS A 315 -33.16 -4.74 -59.03
#